data_AF-A0AAD6M0V8-F1
#
_entry.id   AF-A0AAD6M0V8-F1
#
_cell.length_a   1.000
_cell.length_b   1.000
_cell.length_c   1.000
_cell.angle_alpha   90.00
_cell.angle_beta   90.00
_cell.angle_gamma   90.00
#
_symmetry.space_group_name_H-M   'P 1'
#
loop_
_entity.id
_entity.type
_entity.pdbx_description
1 polymer ?
#
loop_
_entity_poly.entity_id
_entity_poly.type
_entity_poly.pdbx_seq_one_letter_code
_entity_poly.pdbx_strand_id
1 'polypeptide(L)'
;MQILHVRFSSGLPTGVEVISGMRWDVDVLIFLDVRKALEEGMKLYISDNRVILTEGFDSTIPVKYFERIESWPDRRPIPFQTT
;
A
#
# COMPACT_ATOMS: atom_id res chain seq x y z
N MET A 1 6.54 19.74 -7.11
CA MET A 1 5.33 18.91 -7.07
C MET A 1 5.40 18.10 -5.79
N GLN A 2 4.73 18.54 -4.72
CA GLN A 2 4.73 17.82 -3.44
C GLN A 2 3.87 16.56 -3.58
N ILE A 3 4.41 15.40 -3.24
CA ILE A 3 3.64 14.15 -3.17
C ILE A 3 2.88 14.20 -1.84
N LEU A 4 1.61 14.60 -1.86
CA LEU A 4 0.77 14.73 -0.66
C LEU A 4 0.04 13.42 -0.29
N HIS A 5 0.15 12.39 -1.13
CA HIS A 5 -0.61 11.14 -1.01
C HIS A 5 0.31 9.93 -1.06
N VAL A 6 0.10 8.98 -0.14
CA VAL A 6 0.66 7.63 -0.23
C VAL A 6 -0.03 6.92 -1.39
N ARG A 7 0.76 6.30 -2.27
CA ARG A 7 0.26 5.60 -3.45
C ARG A 7 0.36 4.09 -3.23
N PHE A 8 -0.73 3.41 -3.51
CA PHE A 8 -0.84 1.96 -3.53
C PHE A 8 -1.11 1.48 -4.95
N SER A 9 -0.50 0.35 -5.28
CA SER A 9 -0.87 -0.44 -6.44
C SER A 9 -1.98 -1.41 -6.06
N SER A 10 -2.95 -1.62 -6.94
CA SER A 10 -3.95 -2.69 -6.79
C SER A 10 -3.42 -4.08 -7.17
N GLY A 11 -2.19 -4.18 -7.68
CA GLY A 11 -1.58 -5.43 -8.13
C GLY A 11 -0.11 -5.58 -7.73
N LEU A 12 0.44 -6.77 -7.99
CA LEU A 12 1.81 -7.15 -7.65
C LEU A 12 2.83 -6.80 -8.74
N PRO A 13 4.14 -6.77 -8.44
CA PRO A 13 5.23 -6.54 -9.40
C PRO A 13 5.48 -7.74 -10.35
N THR A 14 4.42 -8.42 -10.84
CA THR A 14 4.50 -9.63 -11.68
C THR A 14 4.01 -9.45 -13.11
N GLY A 15 3.41 -8.30 -13.47
CA GLY A 15 3.15 -7.93 -14.86
C GLY A 15 1.69 -7.80 -15.32
N VAL A 16 1.53 -7.07 -16.43
CA VAL A 16 0.36 -6.60 -17.21
C VAL A 16 -0.59 -5.62 -16.53
N GLU A 17 -1.06 -5.85 -15.31
CA GLU A 17 -2.09 -4.98 -14.69
C GLU A 17 -1.53 -3.75 -13.97
N VAL A 18 -0.25 -3.76 -13.61
CA VAL A 18 0.41 -2.68 -12.87
C VAL A 18 1.24 -1.84 -13.83
N ILE A 19 0.59 -0.89 -14.50
CA ILE A 19 1.24 0.03 -15.44
C ILE A 19 1.76 1.27 -14.70
N SER A 20 1.14 1.66 -13.58
CA SER A 20 1.50 2.87 -12.83
C SER A 20 1.39 2.66 -11.32
N GLY A 21 2.25 3.33 -10.55
CA GLY A 21 2.21 3.32 -9.08
C GLY A 21 3.10 2.31 -8.36
N MET A 22 3.74 1.36 -9.07
CA MET A 22 4.68 0.39 -8.48
C MET A 22 6.07 0.52 -9.10
N ARG A 23 7.11 0.45 -8.26
CA ARG A 23 8.50 0.30 -8.73
C ARG A 23 8.85 -1.16 -8.91
N TRP A 24 9.69 -1.46 -9.88
CA TRP A 24 10.15 -2.82 -10.15
C TRP A 24 11.31 -3.24 -9.23
N ASP A 25 12.00 -2.29 -8.61
CA ASP A 25 13.14 -2.49 -7.70
C ASP A 25 12.73 -2.45 -6.22
N VAL A 26 11.67 -3.18 -5.86
CA VAL A 26 11.23 -3.25 -4.46
C VAL A 26 11.78 -4.50 -3.78
N ASP A 27 12.19 -4.37 -2.52
CA ASP A 27 12.59 -5.51 -1.68
C ASP A 27 11.46 -5.99 -0.75
N VAL A 28 10.42 -5.16 -0.57
CA VAL A 28 9.36 -5.38 0.42
C VAL A 28 8.01 -4.94 -0.15
N LEU A 29 6.98 -5.75 0.14
CA LEU A 29 5.58 -5.44 -0.10
C LEU A 29 4.85 -5.28 1.23
N ILE A 30 4.15 -4.17 1.38
CA ILE A 30 3.28 -3.90 2.53
C ILE A 30 1.83 -3.92 2.03
N PHE A 31 1.01 -4.78 2.60
CA PHE A 31 -0.40 -4.91 2.27
C PHE A 31 -1.24 -4.14 3.28
N LEU A 32 -2.13 -3.28 2.79
CA LEU A 32 -3.05 -2.50 3.60
C LEU A 32 -4.32 -3.32 3.85
N ASP A 33 -4.74 -3.41 5.12
CA ASP A 33 -6.07 -3.87 5.49
C ASP A 33 -7.08 -2.77 5.14
N VAL A 34 -7.59 -2.84 3.91
CA VAL A 34 -8.52 -1.86 3.35
C VAL A 34 -9.82 -1.80 4.16
N ARG A 35 -10.31 -2.94 4.66
CA ARG A 35 -11.55 -2.99 5.43
C ARG A 35 -11.38 -2.20 6.72
N LYS A 36 -10.35 -2.52 7.51
CA LYS A 36 -10.07 -1.84 8.77
C LYS A 36 -9.77 -0.36 8.58
N ALA A 37 -9.01 -0.02 7.54
CA ALA A 37 -8.69 1.36 7.22
C ALA A 37 -9.95 2.18 6.93
N LEU A 38 -10.89 1.66 6.12
CA LEU A 38 -12.14 2.33 5.81
C LEU A 38 -13.08 2.43 7.02
N GLU A 39 -13.18 1.36 7.83
CA GLU A 39 -13.99 1.33 9.06
C GLU A 39 -13.53 2.39 10.08
N GLU A 40 -12.23 2.63 10.18
CA GLU A 40 -11.65 3.64 11.07
C GLU A 40 -11.49 5.03 10.41
N GLY A 41 -12.06 5.23 9.21
CA GLY A 41 -12.21 6.55 8.59
C GLY A 41 -11.07 6.98 7.67
N MET A 42 -10.15 6.10 7.30
CA MET A 42 -9.13 6.40 6.29
C MET A 42 -9.78 6.60 4.92
N LYS A 43 -9.47 7.71 4.25
CA LYS A 43 -10.00 8.00 2.91
C LYS A 43 -9.11 7.36 1.84
N LEU A 44 -9.68 6.41 1.10
CA LEU A 44 -9.03 5.81 -0.07
C LEU A 44 -9.69 6.33 -1.34
N TYR A 45 -8.88 6.72 -2.31
CA TYR A 45 -9.32 7.18 -3.62
C TYR A 45 -8.72 6.28 -4.70
N ILE A 46 -9.46 6.07 -5.78
CA ILE A 46 -8.97 5.34 -6.95
C ILE A 46 -8.87 6.34 -8.10
N SER A 47 -7.68 6.46 -8.68
CA SER A 47 -7.46 7.26 -9.88
C SER A 47 -7.91 6.53 -11.15
N ASP A 48 -8.05 7.26 -12.25
CA ASP A 48 -8.41 6.68 -13.56
C ASP A 48 -7.46 5.56 -14.01
N ASN A 49 -6.18 5.63 -13.61
CA ASN A 49 -5.17 4.60 -13.89
C ASN A 49 -5.14 3.47 -12.85
N ARG A 50 -6.20 3.32 -12.04
CA ARG A 50 -6.35 2.30 -10.99
C ARG A 50 -5.32 2.36 -9.86
N VAL A 51 -4.55 3.44 -9.76
CA VAL A 51 -3.70 3.71 -8.58
C VAL A 51 -4.61 4.10 -7.42
N ILE A 52 -4.39 3.47 -6.27
CA ILE A 52 -5.06 3.79 -5.02
C ILE A 52 -4.26 4.87 -4.30
N LEU A 53 -4.94 5.88 -3.77
CA LEU A 53 -4.34 7.03 -3.10
C LEU A 53 -4.95 7.19 -1.70
N THR A 54 -4.13 7.60 -0.74
CA THR A 54 -4.59 7.95 0.60
C THR A 54 -3.71 9.06 1.19
N GLU A 55 -4.33 9.91 2.00
CA GLU A 55 -3.62 10.85 2.86
C GLU A 55 -3.16 10.18 4.16
N GLY A 56 -3.64 8.97 4.43
CA GLY A 56 -3.49 8.32 5.72
C GLY A 56 -4.15 9.12 6.84
N PHE A 57 -3.57 9.03 8.03
CA PHE A 57 -3.87 9.87 9.18
C PHE A 57 -2.65 10.75 9.44
N ASP A 58 -2.82 12.06 9.42
CA ASP A 58 -1.73 13.02 9.56
C ASP A 58 -0.55 12.73 8.62
N SER A 59 -0.85 12.46 7.34
CA SER A 59 0.12 12.10 6.29
C SER A 59 0.85 10.76 6.51
N THR A 60 0.40 9.92 7.43
CA THR A 60 1.04 8.64 7.79
C THR A 60 0.03 7.48 7.80
N ILE A 61 0.49 6.27 7.53
CA ILE A 61 -0.32 5.06 7.69
C ILE A 61 0.22 4.28 8.89
N PRO A 62 -0.50 4.26 10.02
CA PRO A 62 -0.13 3.47 11.18
C PRO A 62 -0.01 1.97 10.84
N VAL A 63 0.97 1.31 11.47
CA VAL A 63 1.25 -0.12 11.29
C VAL A 63 0.04 -1.01 11.64
N LYS A 64 -0.87 -0.52 12.49
CA LYS A 64 -2.14 -1.22 12.80
C LYS A 64 -3.05 -1.47 11.60
N TYR A 65 -2.83 -0.80 10.47
CA TYR A 65 -3.54 -1.03 9.21
C TYR A 65 -2.80 -1.93 8.24
N PHE A 66 -1.62 -2.47 8.62
CA PHE A 66 -0.92 -3.42 7.78
C PHE A 66 -1.54 -4.80 7.98
N GLU A 67 -2.03 -5.39 6.90
CA GLU A 67 -2.55 -6.76 6.89
C GLU A 67 -1.38 -7.76 6.96
N ARG A 68 -0.34 -7.53 6.15
CA ARG A 68 0.91 -8.30 6.18
C ARG A 68 2.05 -7.56 5.50
N ILE A 69 3.27 -8.02 5.78
CA ILE A 69 4.49 -7.58 5.10
C ILE A 69 5.20 -8.81 4.54
N GLU A 70 5.65 -8.71 3.30
CA GLU A 70 6.37 -9.79 2.61
C GLU A 70 7.66 -9.23 2.00
N SER A 71 8.73 -10.00 2.01
CA SER A 71 9.89 -9.72 1.18
C SER A 71 9.59 -10.00 -0.30
N TRP A 72 10.33 -9.35 -1.19
CA TRP A 72 10.20 -9.50 -2.63
C TRP A 72 11.60 -9.73 -3.25
N PRO A 73 11.75 -10.66 -4.21
CA PRO A 73 10.72 -11.50 -4.84
C PRO A 73 10.47 -12.84 -4.13
N ASP A 74 11.15 -13.12 -3.02
CA ASP A 74 11.13 -14.42 -2.32
C ASP A 74 9.87 -14.66 -1.46
N ARG A 75 9.01 -13.64 -1.28
CA ARG A 75 7.68 -13.74 -0.64
C ARG A 75 7.71 -14.25 0.81
N ARG A 76 8.81 -14.02 1.53
CA ARG A 76 8.91 -14.46 2.93
C ARG A 76 8.13 -13.49 3.82
N PRO A 77 7.29 -13.98 4.74
CA PRO A 77 6.63 -13.10 5.71
C PRO A 77 7.66 -12.35 6.55
N ILE A 78 7.49 -11.03 6.67
CA ILE A 78 8.29 -10.18 7.56
C ILE A 78 7.43 -9.85 8.79
N PRO A 79 7.83 -10.28 10.00
CA PRO A 79 7.10 -9.94 11.22
C PRO A 79 7.07 -8.44 11.47
N PHE A 80 5.94 -7.94 11.97
CA PHE A 80 5.77 -6.56 12.42
C PHE A 80 4.94 -6.52 13.69
N GLN A 81 5.11 -5.48 14.49
CA GLN A 81 4.36 -5.26 15.71
C GLN A 81 3.37 -4.12 15.50
N THR A 82 2.11 -4.36 15.86
CA THR A 82 1.11 -3.30 15.99
C THR A 82 1.24 -2.72 17.39
N THR A 83 1.80 -1.51 17.48
CA THR A 83 1.85 -0.74 18.74
C THR A 83 0.48 -0.17 19.08
#